data_AF-A0A6G0ZIM0-F1
#
_entry.id   AF-A0A6G0ZIM0-F1
#
_cell.length_a   1.000
_cell.length_b   1.000
_cell.length_c   1.000
_cell.angle_alpha   90.00
_cell.angle_beta   90.00
_cell.angle_gamma   90.00
#
_symmetry.space_group_name_H-M   'P 1'
#
loop_
_entity.id
_entity.type
_entity.pdbx_description
1 polymer ?
#
loop_
_entity_poly.entity_id
_entity_poly.type
_entity_poly.pdbx_seq_one_letter_code
_entity_poly.pdbx_strand_id
1 'polypeptide(L)'
;MMTDNNNDLGCQDWNAAPSADRKVVDFYDGASIFVTGGTGFVGKALIEKLLRSCPGLKNIYLLIRPKRGKDIECRYQELLENPVRTFFIYSFQHIVIC
;
A
#
# COMPACT_ATOMS: atom_id res chain seq x y z
N MET A 1 14.80 33.40 45.74
CA MET A 1 14.90 33.84 44.33
C MET A 1 14.75 32.60 43.49
N MET A 2 13.71 32.57 42.66
CA MET A 2 13.60 31.68 41.51
C MET A 2 14.81 31.86 40.60
N THR A 3 15.28 30.77 40.03
CA THR A 3 15.64 30.77 38.61
C THR A 3 14.97 29.56 37.99
N ASP A 4 13.80 29.82 37.40
CA ASP A 4 13.08 28.91 36.53
C ASP A 4 13.86 28.90 35.20
N ASN A 5 14.71 27.90 34.98
CA ASN A 5 15.35 27.71 33.67
C ASN A 5 14.64 26.59 32.93
N ASN A 6 13.60 27.03 32.23
CA ASN A 6 13.09 26.57 30.95
C ASN A 6 13.78 25.35 30.33
N ASN A 7 12.94 24.34 30.13
CA ASN A 7 12.90 23.50 28.93
C ASN A 7 13.93 22.37 28.81
N ASP A 8 13.84 21.38 29.70
CA ASP A 8 14.12 19.99 29.34
C ASP A 8 12.83 19.17 29.40
N LEU A 9 11.93 19.45 28.45
CA LEU A 9 11.13 18.38 27.87
C LEU A 9 12.16 17.45 27.21
N GLY A 10 12.59 16.43 27.97
CA GLY A 10 13.41 15.35 27.44
C GLY A 10 12.87 14.94 26.08
N CYS A 11 13.79 14.80 25.12
CA CYS A 11 13.48 14.35 23.77
C CYS A 11 12.50 13.21 23.87
N GLN A 12 11.24 13.49 23.56
CA GLN A 12 10.24 12.47 23.46
C GLN A 12 10.77 11.54 22.38
N ASP A 13 11.14 10.32 22.76
CA ASP A 13 11.37 9.26 21.81
C ASP A 13 10.05 9.08 21.05
N TRP A 14 9.96 9.73 19.89
CA TRP A 14 8.80 9.63 18.98
C TRP A 14 8.58 8.19 18.47
N ASN A 15 9.49 7.29 18.81
CA ASN A 15 9.43 5.85 18.53
C ASN A 15 8.78 5.02 19.65
N ALA A 16 8.43 5.61 20.80
CA ALA A 16 7.92 4.88 21.96
C ALA A 16 6.40 4.66 21.95
N ALA A 17 5.64 5.45 21.19
CA ALA A 17 4.24 5.14 20.90
C ALA A 17 4.18 4.19 19.71
N PRO A 18 3.34 3.13 19.72
CA PRO A 18 3.09 2.36 18.51
C PRO A 18 2.51 3.33 17.47
N SER A 19 3.36 3.75 16.54
CA SER A 19 2.98 4.63 15.45
C SER A 19 1.77 4.01 14.76
N ALA A 20 0.73 4.80 14.50
CA ALA A 20 -0.50 4.28 13.90
C ALA A 20 -0.23 3.48 12.61
N ASP A 21 0.87 3.78 11.92
CA ASP A 21 1.40 3.01 10.79
C ASP A 21 1.70 1.54 11.13
N ARG A 22 2.30 1.23 12.29
CA ARG A 22 2.55 -0.16 12.72
C ARG A 22 1.25 -0.95 12.84
N LYS A 23 0.19 -0.35 13.40
CA LYS A 23 -1.11 -1.01 13.53
C LYS A 23 -1.72 -1.39 12.18
N VAL A 24 -1.53 -0.54 11.16
CA VAL A 24 -2.02 -0.82 9.80
C VAL A 24 -1.19 -1.94 9.16
N VAL A 25 0.14 -1.90 9.31
CA VAL A 25 1.03 -2.95 8.79
C VAL A 25 0.72 -4.30 9.42
N ASP A 26 0.59 -4.36 10.74
CA ASP A 26 0.28 -5.58 11.49
C ASP A 26 -1.12 -6.11 11.13
N PHE A 27 -2.09 -5.24 10.85
CA PHE A 27 -3.43 -5.64 10.41
C PHE A 27 -3.41 -6.35 9.05
N TYR A 28 -2.53 -5.93 8.14
CA TYR A 28 -2.41 -6.53 6.82
C TYR A 28 -1.38 -7.67 6.76
N ASP A 29 -0.72 -8.01 7.87
CA ASP A 29 0.20 -9.14 7.92
C ASP A 29 -0.54 -10.47 7.69
N GLY A 30 -0.06 -11.26 6.73
CA GLY A 30 -0.71 -12.49 6.26
C GLY A 30 -2.06 -12.28 5.55
N ALA A 31 -2.52 -11.03 5.39
CA ALA A 31 -3.85 -10.75 4.86
C ALA A 31 -3.93 -11.01 3.35
N SER A 32 -5.13 -11.38 2.92
CA SER A 32 -5.50 -11.50 1.51
C SER A 32 -6.60 -10.49 1.21
N ILE A 33 -6.37 -9.58 0.26
CA ILE A 33 -7.27 -8.44 -0.01
C ILE A 33 -7.85 -8.54 -1.40
N PHE A 34 -9.13 -8.22 -1.53
CA PHE A 34 -9.81 -8.13 -2.82
C PHE A 34 -10.10 -6.67 -3.17
N VAL A 35 -9.55 -6.20 -4.27
CA VAL A 35 -9.65 -4.81 -4.75
C VAL A 35 -10.56 -4.75 -5.96
N THR A 36 -11.66 -4.03 -5.82
CA THR A 36 -12.53 -3.66 -6.95
C THR A 36 -12.14 -2.29 -7.48
N GLY A 37 -12.18 -2.10 -8.81
CA GLY A 37 -11.86 -0.82 -9.42
C GLY A 37 -10.37 -0.46 -9.38
N GLY A 38 -9.48 -1.44 -9.15
CA GLY A 38 -8.04 -1.18 -9.00
C GLY A 38 -7.34 -0.71 -10.29
N THR A 39 -8.00 -0.79 -11.44
CA THR A 39 -7.53 -0.18 -12.70
C THR A 39 -7.79 1.34 -12.79
N GLY A 40 -8.55 1.91 -11.84
CA GLY A 40 -8.77 3.35 -11.72
C GLY A 40 -7.62 4.08 -11.02
N PHE A 41 -7.62 5.41 -11.06
CA PHE A 41 -6.53 6.24 -10.50
C PHE A 41 -6.22 5.94 -9.03
N VAL A 42 -7.25 5.99 -8.17
CA VAL A 42 -7.10 5.73 -6.72
C VAL A 42 -6.73 4.28 -6.45
N GLY A 43 -7.30 3.35 -7.21
CA GLY A 43 -7.06 1.92 -7.06
C GLY A 43 -5.59 1.55 -7.27
N LYS A 44 -4.93 2.15 -8.26
CA LYS A 44 -3.49 1.96 -8.49
C LYS A 44 -2.64 2.45 -7.32
N ALA A 45 -2.93 3.65 -6.81
CA ALA A 45 -2.22 4.23 -5.67
C ALA A 45 -2.43 3.42 -4.38
N LEU A 46 -3.63 2.87 -4.17
CA LEU A 46 -3.92 1.99 -3.05
C LEU A 46 -3.06 0.71 -3.10
N ILE A 47 -3.03 0.05 -4.25
CA ILE A 47 -2.23 -1.18 -4.44
C ILE A 47 -0.75 -0.88 -4.21
N GLU A 48 -0.23 0.22 -4.77
CA GLU A 48 1.15 0.66 -4.53
C GLU A 48 1.43 0.88 -3.04
N LYS A 49 0.55 1.61 -2.34
CA LYS A 49 0.74 1.93 -0.93
C LYS A 49 0.77 0.68 -0.06
N LEU A 50 -0.10 -0.30 -0.36
CA LEU A 50 -0.15 -1.58 0.34
C LEU A 50 1.11 -2.40 0.08
N LEU A 51 1.53 -2.56 -1.17
CA LEU A 51 2.76 -3.28 -1.52
C LEU A 51 4.02 -2.64 -0.91
N ARG A 52 4.06 -1.31 -0.80
CA ARG A 52 5.21 -0.59 -0.23
C ARG A 52 5.24 -0.59 1.29
N SER A 53 4.07 -0.54 1.94
CA SER A 53 3.98 -0.35 3.40
C SER A 53 3.72 -1.66 4.15
N CYS A 54 3.11 -2.66 3.52
CA CYS A 54 2.68 -3.91 4.15
C CYS A 54 3.41 -5.11 3.49
N PRO A 55 4.68 -5.36 3.84
CA PRO A 55 5.46 -6.46 3.24
C PRO A 55 4.94 -7.85 3.63
N GLY A 56 4.17 -7.96 4.71
CA GLY A 56 3.57 -9.22 5.18
C GLY A 56 2.34 -9.67 4.40
N LEU A 57 1.91 -8.91 3.39
CA LEU A 57 0.69 -9.18 2.65
C LEU A 57 0.79 -10.48 1.84
N LYS A 58 -0.20 -11.36 1.99
CA LYS A 58 -0.18 -12.68 1.33
C LYS A 58 -0.60 -12.60 -0.12
N ASN A 59 -1.77 -12.03 -0.42
CA ASN A 59 -2.31 -11.95 -1.78
C ASN A 59 -3.15 -10.68 -1.98
N ILE A 60 -3.11 -10.11 -3.19
CA ILE A 60 -4.03 -9.08 -3.68
C ILE A 60 -4.80 -9.67 -4.87
N TYR A 61 -6.10 -9.80 -4.71
CA TYR A 61 -7.02 -10.18 -5.77
C TYR A 61 -7.56 -8.92 -6.43
N LEU A 62 -7.46 -8.82 -7.75
CA LEU A 62 -7.87 -7.65 -8.51
C LEU A 62 -8.99 -8.00 -9.48
N LEU A 63 -10.15 -7.37 -9.31
CA LEU A 63 -11.25 -7.51 -10.26
C LEU A 63 -11.04 -6.60 -11.47
N ILE A 64 -10.82 -7.19 -12.65
CA ILE A 64 -10.74 -6.44 -13.90
C ILE A 64 -12.01 -6.67 -14.72
N ARG A 65 -12.86 -5.64 -14.75
CA ARG A 65 -14.07 -5.66 -15.60
C ARG A 65 -13.72 -5.33 -17.05
N PRO A 66 -14.23 -6.10 -18.03
CA PRO A 66 -14.12 -5.74 -19.43
C PRO A 66 -14.87 -4.41 -19.69
N LYS A 67 -14.32 -3.59 -20.60
CA LYS A 67 -14.96 -2.36 -21.08
C LYS A 67 -15.14 -2.49 -22.59
N ARG A 68 -16.28 -2.04 -23.13
CA ARG A 68 -16.52 -2.09 -24.60
C ARG A 68 -15.34 -1.44 -25.33
N GLY A 69 -14.69 -2.19 -26.22
CA GLY A 69 -13.54 -1.74 -27.02
C GLY A 69 -12.18 -1.81 -26.33
N LYS A 70 -12.06 -2.32 -25.10
CA LYS A 70 -10.77 -2.64 -24.46
C LYS A 70 -10.79 -4.04 -23.89
N ASP A 71 -9.90 -4.87 -24.40
CA ASP A 71 -9.68 -6.21 -23.88
C ASP A 71 -9.12 -6.18 -22.45
N ILE A 72 -9.36 -7.26 -21.70
CA ILE A 72 -8.91 -7.43 -20.31
C ILE A 72 -7.38 -7.30 -20.25
N GLU A 73 -6.68 -7.91 -21.21
CA GLU A 73 -5.23 -7.85 -21.31
C GLU A 73 -4.73 -6.42 -21.50
N CYS A 74 -5.41 -5.62 -22.33
CA CYS A 74 -5.07 -4.21 -22.53
C CYS A 74 -5.24 -3.40 -21.23
N ARG A 75 -6.28 -3.67 -20.42
CA ARG A 75 -6.46 -3.04 -19.10
C ARG A 75 -5.42 -3.50 -18.08
N TYR A 76 -4.95 -4.74 -18.20
CA TYR A 76 -3.88 -5.28 -17.38
C TYR A 76 -2.53 -4.64 -17.73
N GLN A 77 -2.20 -4.53 -19.02
CA GLN A 77 -1.00 -3.81 -19.46
C GLN A 77 -1.01 -2.34 -19.01
N GLU A 78 -2.15 -1.65 -19.10
CA GLU A 78 -2.31 -0.29 -18.56
C GLU A 78 -2.09 -0.20 -17.03
N LEU A 79 -2.35 -1.28 -16.29
CA LEU A 79 -2.04 -1.35 -14.87
C LEU A 79 -0.52 -1.43 -14.64
N LEU A 80 0.18 -2.19 -15.49
CA LEU A 80 1.63 -2.43 -15.43
C LEU A 80 2.50 -1.30 -16.02
N GLU A 81 1.95 -0.47 -16.91
CA GLU A 81 2.66 0.64 -17.58
C GLU A 81 2.82 1.91 -16.72
N ASN A 82 2.21 1.96 -15.52
CA ASN A 82 2.39 3.09 -14.60
C ASN A 82 3.84 3.13 -14.06
N PRO A 83 4.48 4.30 -13.82
CA PRO A 83 5.85 4.43 -13.27
C PRO A 83 6.17 3.60 -12.01
N VAL A 84 5.16 3.07 -11.33
CA VAL A 84 5.28 2.06 -10.27
C VAL A 84 5.85 0.70 -10.77
N ARG A 85 6.04 0.54 -12.09
CA ARG A 85 6.54 -0.66 -12.78
C ARG A 85 7.68 -1.35 -12.02
N THR A 86 8.66 -0.61 -11.51
CA THR A 86 9.86 -1.16 -10.85
C THR A 86 9.55 -2.01 -9.61
N PHE A 87 8.49 -1.71 -8.84
CA PHE A 87 8.14 -2.51 -7.65
C PHE A 87 7.25 -3.70 -7.97
N PHE A 88 6.38 -3.57 -8.99
CA PHE A 88 5.51 -4.65 -9.43
C PHE A 88 6.32 -5.86 -9.93
N ILE A 89 7.41 -5.65 -10.68
CA ILE A 89 8.25 -6.75 -11.21
C ILE A 89 8.92 -7.61 -10.12
N TYR A 90 9.21 -7.05 -8.94
CA TYR A 90 9.80 -7.79 -7.81
C TYR A 90 8.75 -8.43 -6.87
N SER A 91 7.45 -8.09 -7.02
CA SER A 91 6.35 -8.56 -6.17
C SER A 91 5.23 -9.26 -6.95
N PHE A 92 5.51 -9.64 -8.21
CA PHE A 92 4.55 -10.24 -9.14
C PHE A 92 3.91 -11.54 -8.65
N GLN A 93 4.41 -12.12 -7.55
CA GLN A 93 3.89 -13.34 -6.95
C GLN A 93 2.56 -13.16 -6.20
N HIS A 94 2.16 -11.92 -5.89
CA HIS A 94 1.04 -11.66 -4.99
C HIS A 94 -0.25 -11.17 -5.66
N ILE A 95 -0.25 -10.85 -6.96
CA ILE A 95 -1.45 -10.31 -7.63
C ILE A 95 -2.15 -11.36 -8.48
N VAL A 96 -3.38 -11.69 -8.11
CA VAL A 96 -4.26 -12.59 -8.86
C VAL A 96 -5.36 -11.78 -9.53
N ILE A 97 -5.53 -11.93 -10.84
CA ILE A 97 -6.58 -11.25 -11.61
C ILE A 97 -7.83 -12.13 -11.62
N CYS A 98 -8.97 -11.55 -11.30
CA CYS A 98 -10.30 -12.17 -11.39
C CYS A 98 -11.22 -11.41 -12.33
#